data_AF-A0A562D0K4-F1
#
_entry.id   AF-A0A562D0K4-F1
#
_cell.length_a   1.000
_cell.length_b   1.000
_cell.length_c   1.000
_cell.angle_alpha   90.00
_cell.angle_beta   90.00
_cell.angle_gamma   90.00
#
_symmetry.space_group_name_H-M   'P 1'
#
loop_
_entity.id
_entity.type
_entity.pdbx_description
1 polymer ?
#
loop_
_entity_poly.entity_id
_entity_poly.type
_entity_poly.pdbx_seq_one_letter_code
_entity_poly.pdbx_strand_id
1 'polypeptide(L)'
;MDRITIHPPFFLVESQQDCWKCGQSCAVYGFIASEITGDDGPAFEGPYFLQNVEELPAPLAESLPVGEESFAKVGSLTAGFAYYANICKCGANFGDHYLFSKPGGAFFPLGPKDLAKIKLVPVESSQAFEVAASYGTVPTGLAV
;
A
#
# COMPACT_ATOMS: atom_id res chain seq x y z
N MET A 1 -12.84 8.74 -5.95
CA MET A 1 -11.73 7.96 -6.50
C MET A 1 -12.19 7.28 -7.77
N ASP A 2 -11.29 6.98 -8.71
CA ASP A 2 -11.58 6.03 -9.78
C ASP A 2 -11.77 4.63 -9.20
N ARG A 3 -12.49 3.75 -9.91
CA ARG A 3 -12.56 2.32 -9.58
C ARG A 3 -11.61 1.59 -10.52
N ILE A 4 -10.81 0.70 -9.96
CA ILE A 4 -9.94 -0.18 -10.74
C ILE A 4 -10.25 -1.61 -10.36
N THR A 5 -10.20 -2.52 -11.33
CA THR A 5 -10.16 -3.96 -11.05
C THR A 5 -8.71 -4.38 -10.85
N ILE A 6 -8.42 -5.04 -9.74
CA ILE A 6 -7.11 -5.61 -9.48
C ILE A 6 -7.17 -7.13 -9.66
N HIS A 7 -6.12 -7.70 -10.26
CA HIS A 7 -6.03 -9.12 -10.58
C HIS A 7 -4.91 -9.80 -9.78
N PRO A 8 -5.09 -11.08 -9.42
CA PRO A 8 -4.09 -11.82 -8.68
C PRO A 8 -2.81 -12.06 -9.53
N PRO A 9 -1.66 -12.35 -8.90
CA PRO A 9 -1.47 -12.44 -7.45
C PRO A 9 -1.47 -11.07 -6.76
N PHE A 10 -1.83 -11.10 -5.48
CA PHE A 10 -1.87 -9.94 -4.60
C PHE A 10 -0.87 -10.13 -3.46
N PHE A 11 -0.28 -9.04 -3.00
CA PHE A 11 0.66 -9.07 -1.89
C PHE A 11 0.36 -7.95 -0.89
N LEU A 12 0.29 -8.31 0.39
CA LEU A 12 0.53 -7.36 1.46
C LEU A 12 2.04 -7.09 1.51
N VAL A 13 2.39 -5.82 1.59
CA VAL A 13 3.77 -5.35 1.67
C VAL A 13 3.97 -4.72 3.05
N GLU A 14 4.92 -5.23 3.80
CA GLU A 14 5.25 -4.79 5.16
C GLU A 14 6.68 -4.23 5.19
N SER A 15 6.89 -3.13 5.90
CA SER A 15 8.22 -2.55 6.14
C SER A 15 8.22 -1.76 7.46
N GLN A 16 9.30 -1.02 7.73
CA GLN A 16 9.45 -0.17 8.91
C GLN A 16 9.71 1.28 8.50
N GLN A 17 9.08 2.22 9.20
CA GLN A 17 9.26 3.66 8.97
C GLN A 17 9.30 4.42 10.30
N ASP A 18 10.30 5.28 10.45
CA ASP A 18 10.37 6.18 11.60
C ASP A 18 9.33 7.31 11.46
N CYS A 19 8.58 7.54 12.54
CA CYS A 19 7.55 8.57 12.56
C CYS A 19 8.16 9.97 12.51
N TRP A 20 7.71 10.79 11.56
CA TRP A 20 8.14 12.18 11.41
C TRP A 20 7.80 13.07 12.62
N LYS A 21 6.83 12.68 13.44
CA LYS A 21 6.37 13.45 14.60
C LYS A 21 7.04 13.05 15.91
N CYS A 22 7.09 11.75 16.22
CA CYS A 22 7.62 11.26 17.51
C CYS A 22 8.92 10.46 17.40
N GLY A 23 9.41 10.16 16.19
CA GLY A 23 10.63 9.38 15.96
C GLY A 23 10.51 7.88 16.23
N GLN A 24 9.36 7.37 16.66
CA GLN A 24 9.17 5.94 16.89
C GLN A 24 9.19 5.18 15.55
N SER A 25 9.92 4.07 15.50
CA SER A 25 9.84 3.12 14.38
C SER A 25 8.48 2.41 14.39
N CYS A 26 7.81 2.41 13.24
CA CYS A 26 6.47 1.86 13.08
C CYS A 26 6.48 0.84 11.95
N ALA A 27 5.76 -0.27 12.15
CA ALA A 27 5.37 -1.11 11.02
C ALA A 27 4.48 -0.30 10.09
N VAL A 28 4.70 -0.45 8.79
CA VAL A 28 3.88 0.17 7.75
C VAL A 28 3.53 -0.85 6.69
N TYR A 29 2.33 -0.69 6.14
CA TYR A 29 1.68 -1.64 5.25
C TYR A 29 1.29 -0.98 3.93
N GLY A 30 1.24 -1.78 2.87
CA GLY A 30 0.71 -1.42 1.56
C GLY A 30 0.29 -2.67 0.80
N PHE A 31 -0.27 -2.51 -0.39
CA PHE A 31 -0.70 -3.63 -1.21
C PHE A 31 -0.12 -3.53 -2.62
N ILE A 32 0.26 -4.67 -3.18
CA ILE A 32 0.64 -4.80 -4.60
C ILE A 32 -0.37 -5.68 -5.31
N ALA A 33 -0.81 -5.23 -6.48
CA ALA A 33 -1.45 -6.05 -7.49
C ALA A 33 -0.48 -6.29 -8.65
N SER A 34 -0.51 -7.49 -9.24
CA SER A 34 0.33 -7.85 -10.39
C SER A 34 -0.28 -7.47 -11.73
N GLU A 35 -1.56 -7.17 -11.77
CA GLU A 35 -2.24 -6.64 -12.94
C GLU A 35 -3.43 -5.76 -12.50
N ILE A 36 -3.67 -4.69 -13.25
CA ILE A 36 -4.75 -3.74 -13.01
C ILE A 36 -5.54 -3.47 -14.29
N THR A 37 -6.84 -3.21 -14.16
CA THR A 37 -7.70 -2.76 -15.25
C THR A 37 -8.43 -1.50 -14.79
N GLY A 38 -8.26 -0.39 -15.51
CA GLY A 38 -9.02 0.84 -15.25
C GLY A 38 -10.43 0.77 -15.85
N ASP A 39 -11.28 1.76 -15.53
CA ASP A 39 -12.73 1.77 -15.84
C ASP A 39 -13.08 1.35 -17.30
N ASP A 40 -12.34 1.83 -18.30
CA ASP A 40 -12.57 1.52 -19.73
C ASP A 40 -11.28 1.11 -20.49
N GLY A 41 -10.24 0.73 -19.75
CA GLY A 41 -8.90 0.47 -20.28
C GLY A 41 -8.59 -1.02 -20.48
N PRO A 42 -7.55 -1.36 -21.28
CA PRO A 42 -7.01 -2.72 -21.26
C PRO A 42 -6.41 -3.03 -19.87
N ALA A 43 -6.23 -4.31 -19.58
CA ALA A 43 -5.44 -4.73 -18.42
C ALA A 43 -3.96 -4.42 -18.65
N PHE A 44 -3.27 -4.01 -17.58
CA PHE A 44 -1.84 -3.73 -17.58
C PHE A 44 -1.15 -4.62 -16.55
N GLU A 45 -0.23 -5.44 -17.02
CA GLU A 45 0.65 -6.24 -16.17
C GLU A 45 1.73 -5.39 -15.52
N GLY A 46 2.02 -5.70 -14.26
CA GLY A 46 3.13 -5.12 -13.53
C GLY A 46 2.86 -5.10 -12.04
N PRO A 47 3.90 -5.02 -11.21
CA PRO A 47 3.69 -4.73 -9.81
C PRO A 47 3.25 -3.27 -9.66
N TYR A 48 2.03 -3.08 -9.16
CA TYR A 48 1.47 -1.78 -8.86
C TYR A 48 1.14 -1.67 -7.39
N PHE A 49 1.70 -0.66 -6.71
CA PHE A 49 1.25 -0.28 -5.38
C PHE A 49 -0.15 0.31 -5.47
N LEU A 50 -1.08 -0.20 -4.66
CA LEU A 50 -2.34 0.48 -4.42
C LEU A 50 -2.08 1.69 -3.53
N GLN A 51 -2.64 2.83 -3.94
CA GLN A 51 -2.49 4.11 -3.26
C GLN A 51 -3.85 4.77 -3.08
N ASN A 52 -3.98 5.55 -2.02
CA ASN A 52 -5.20 6.25 -1.65
C ASN A 52 -6.40 5.28 -1.58
N VAL A 53 -6.22 4.09 -1.02
CA VAL A 53 -7.28 3.07 -0.96
C VAL A 53 -8.45 3.58 -0.11
N GLU A 54 -9.59 3.86 -0.72
CA GLU A 54 -10.77 4.42 -0.04
C GLU A 54 -11.60 3.32 0.64
N GLU A 55 -11.74 2.18 -0.03
CA GLU A 55 -12.44 0.99 0.48
C GLU A 55 -11.49 -0.19 0.38
N LEU A 56 -11.32 -0.93 1.48
CA LEU A 56 -10.42 -2.07 1.53
C LEU A 56 -11.23 -3.36 1.33
N PRO A 57 -11.08 -4.07 0.20
CA PRO A 57 -11.77 -5.32 -0.04
C PRO A 57 -11.39 -6.38 1.00
N ALA A 58 -12.32 -7.29 1.32
CA ALA A 58 -12.14 -8.30 2.37
C ALA A 58 -10.84 -9.12 2.24
N PRO A 59 -10.43 -9.62 1.05
CA PRO A 59 -9.17 -10.35 0.92
C PRO A 59 -7.95 -9.53 1.35
N LEU A 60 -7.91 -8.23 1.02
CA LEU A 60 -6.82 -7.35 1.43
C LEU A 60 -6.88 -7.06 2.93
N ALA A 61 -8.07 -6.79 3.47
CA ALA A 61 -8.27 -6.53 4.89
C ALA A 61 -7.90 -7.74 5.77
N GLU A 62 -8.28 -8.94 5.36
CA GLU A 62 -8.01 -10.20 6.07
C GLU A 62 -6.53 -10.61 6.03
N SER A 63 -5.77 -10.07 5.08
CA SER A 63 -4.32 -10.30 5.00
C SER A 63 -3.50 -9.50 6.02
N LEU A 64 -4.08 -8.43 6.60
CA LEU A 64 -3.41 -7.65 7.63
C LEU A 64 -3.20 -8.47 8.91
N PRO A 65 -2.15 -8.19 9.69
CA PRO A 65 -1.94 -8.83 10.98
C PRO A 65 -3.17 -8.70 11.90
N VAL A 66 -3.47 -9.76 12.67
CA VAL A 66 -4.59 -9.74 13.61
C VAL A 66 -4.40 -8.63 14.64
N GLY A 67 -5.41 -7.76 14.78
CA GLY A 67 -5.38 -6.63 15.70
C GLY A 67 -4.57 -5.44 15.18
N GLU A 68 -4.29 -5.39 13.87
CA GLU A 68 -3.60 -4.25 13.26
C GLU A 68 -4.47 -3.00 13.29
N GLU A 69 -3.99 -1.96 13.98
CA GLU A 69 -4.65 -0.66 14.12
C GLU A 69 -3.87 0.47 13.43
N SER A 70 -2.63 0.20 13.01
CA SER A 70 -1.76 1.16 12.34
C SER A 70 -2.05 1.30 10.85
N PHE A 71 -2.99 0.55 10.27
CA PHE A 71 -3.48 0.77 8.90
C PHE A 71 -4.99 1.01 8.93
N ALA A 72 -5.40 2.29 8.93
CA ALA A 72 -6.79 2.66 9.16
C ALA A 72 -7.25 3.84 8.30
N LYS A 73 -8.57 3.95 8.13
CA LYS A 73 -9.18 5.00 7.31
C LYS A 73 -9.08 6.36 8.01
N VAL A 74 -8.34 7.29 7.41
CA VAL A 74 -8.14 8.65 7.91
C VAL A 74 -8.62 9.67 6.90
N GLY A 75 -9.23 10.75 7.39
CA GLY A 75 -9.56 11.91 6.56
C GLY A 75 -8.28 12.65 6.14
N SER A 76 -8.11 12.91 4.86
CA SER A 76 -7.02 13.74 4.35
C SER A 76 -7.55 15.08 3.88
N LEU A 77 -7.13 16.15 4.56
CA LEU A 77 -7.45 17.52 4.16
C LEU A 77 -6.85 17.87 2.78
N THR A 78 -5.70 17.30 2.45
CA THR A 78 -5.01 17.53 1.17
C THR A 78 -5.68 16.80 0.02
N ALA A 79 -6.16 15.57 0.26
CA ALA A 79 -6.82 14.77 -0.79
C ALA A 79 -8.32 15.10 -0.92
N GLY A 80 -8.94 15.65 0.13
CA GLY A 80 -10.36 15.98 0.16
C GLY A 80 -11.29 14.79 0.43
N PHE A 81 -10.74 13.61 0.71
CA PHE A 81 -11.48 12.38 1.04
C PHE A 81 -10.74 11.55 2.10
N ALA A 82 -11.40 10.51 2.61
CA ALA A 82 -10.81 9.59 3.59
C ALA A 82 -10.32 8.30 2.92
N TYR A 83 -9.11 7.87 3.25
CA TYR A 83 -8.50 6.66 2.71
C TYR A 83 -7.71 5.92 3.79
N TYR A 84 -7.43 4.64 3.56
CA TYR A 84 -6.62 3.82 4.43
C TYR A 84 -5.16 4.27 4.35
N ALA A 85 -4.64 4.76 5.47
CA ALA A 85 -3.25 5.19 5.60
C ALA A 85 -2.61 4.49 6.78
N ASN A 86 -1.27 4.53 6.80
CA ASN A 86 -0.52 4.09 7.96
C ASN A 86 -0.57 5.16 9.06
N ILE A 87 -0.71 4.76 10.32
CA ILE A 87 -0.86 5.64 11.48
C ILE A 87 0.10 5.19 12.58
N CYS A 88 0.95 6.11 13.01
CA CYS A 88 1.75 5.94 14.21
C CYS A 88 0.86 5.98 15.47
N LYS A 89 1.22 5.25 16.52
CA LYS A 89 0.56 5.31 17.84
C LYS A 89 0.44 6.73 18.43
N CYS A 90 1.27 7.68 18.00
CA CYS A 90 1.15 9.10 18.40
C CYS A 90 0.07 9.89 17.61
N GLY A 91 -0.67 9.23 16.72
CA GLY A 91 -1.71 9.78 15.87
C GLY A 91 -1.23 10.44 14.58
N ALA A 92 0.08 10.44 14.30
CA ALA A 92 0.59 10.93 13.02
C ALA A 92 0.38 9.91 11.92
N ASN A 93 -0.17 10.32 10.78
CA ASN A 93 -0.26 9.47 9.60
C ASN A 93 1.02 9.52 8.75
N PHE A 94 1.25 8.46 7.99
CA PHE A 94 2.23 8.38 6.93
C PHE A 94 1.48 8.41 5.60
N GLY A 95 1.63 9.50 4.84
CA GLY A 95 0.99 9.64 3.54
C GLY A 95 1.65 8.75 2.49
N ASP A 96 0.87 8.30 1.51
CA ASP A 96 1.30 7.38 0.46
C ASP A 96 2.49 7.92 -0.34
N HIS A 97 2.50 9.21 -0.69
CA HIS A 97 3.66 9.83 -1.33
C HIS A 97 4.94 9.68 -0.49
N TYR A 98 4.84 9.76 0.83
CA TYR A 98 5.99 9.58 1.71
C TYR A 98 6.50 8.14 1.73
N LEU A 99 5.59 7.16 1.68
CA LEU A 99 5.93 5.74 1.75
C LEU A 99 6.39 5.17 0.40
N PHE A 100 5.69 5.50 -0.68
CA PHE A 100 5.84 4.86 -2.00
C PHE A 100 6.61 5.71 -3.03
N SER A 101 6.80 7.01 -2.79
CA SER A 101 7.37 7.92 -3.81
C SER A 101 8.59 8.70 -3.35
N LYS A 102 8.93 8.69 -2.05
CA LYS A 102 10.15 9.34 -1.56
C LYS A 102 11.33 8.38 -1.53
N PRO A 103 12.46 8.69 -2.22
CA PRO A 103 13.73 8.00 -2.07
C PRO A 103 14.09 7.69 -0.60
N GLY A 104 14.29 6.42 -0.28
CA GLY A 104 14.63 5.96 1.08
C GLY A 104 13.44 5.81 2.02
N GLY A 105 12.22 6.07 1.56
CA GLY A 105 11.00 5.71 2.25
C GLY A 105 10.80 4.19 2.31
N ALA A 106 9.93 3.74 3.20
CA ALA A 106 9.74 2.32 3.52
C ALA A 106 9.49 1.40 2.31
N PHE A 107 8.91 1.92 1.23
CA PHE A 107 8.63 1.18 -0.01
C PHE A 107 9.32 1.77 -1.26
N PHE A 108 10.30 2.67 -1.07
CA PHE A 108 11.17 3.17 -2.12
C PHE A 108 12.64 2.89 -1.76
N PRO A 109 13.09 1.63 -1.91
CA PRO A 109 14.43 1.24 -1.51
C PRO A 109 15.49 1.92 -2.38
N LEU A 110 16.60 2.36 -1.77
CA LEU A 110 17.76 2.92 -2.49
C LEU A 110 18.91 1.91 -2.65
N GLY A 111 18.76 0.72 -2.08
CA GLY A 111 19.71 -0.37 -2.23
C GLY A 111 19.31 -1.61 -1.45
N PRO A 112 20.16 -2.66 -1.45
CA PRO A 112 19.85 -3.96 -0.86
C PRO A 112 19.47 -3.93 0.62
N LYS A 113 20.03 -2.99 1.40
CA LYS A 113 19.72 -2.85 2.83
C LYS A 113 18.31 -2.35 3.09
N ASP A 114 17.77 -1.52 2.20
CA ASP A 114 16.39 -1.04 2.31
C ASP A 114 15.43 -2.12 1.80
N LEU A 115 15.80 -2.78 0.71
CA LEU A 115 15.03 -3.90 0.16
C LEU A 115 14.87 -5.04 1.18
N ALA A 116 15.93 -5.35 1.95
CA ALA A 116 15.89 -6.39 2.98
C ALA A 116 14.93 -6.10 4.15
N LYS A 117 14.42 -4.86 4.29
CA LYS A 117 13.40 -4.50 5.29
C LYS A 117 11.98 -4.75 4.78
N ILE A 118 11.81 -4.91 3.47
CA ILE A 118 10.51 -5.08 2.84
C ILE A 118 10.17 -6.56 2.79
N LYS A 119 8.99 -6.90 3.31
CA LYS A 119 8.45 -8.25 3.29
C LYS A 119 7.21 -8.28 2.42
N LEU A 120 7.14 -9.28 1.55
CA LEU A 120 5.97 -9.57 0.73
C LEU A 120 5.24 -10.78 1.32
N VAL A 121 3.96 -10.60 1.59
CA VAL A 121 3.07 -11.65 2.10
C VAL A 121 1.99 -11.88 1.05
N PRO A 122 1.90 -13.07 0.43
CA PRO A 122 0.83 -13.38 -0.51
C PRO A 122 -0.53 -13.23 0.16
N VAL A 123 -1.48 -12.63 -0.54
CA VAL A 123 -2.88 -12.59 -0.12
C VAL A 123 -3.62 -13.74 -0.78
N GLU A 124 -4.33 -14.52 0.02
CA GLU A 124 -5.10 -15.67 -0.44
C GLU A 124 -6.38 -15.21 -1.16
N SER A 125 -6.26 -14.97 -2.48
CA SER A 125 -7.40 -14.79 -3.38
C SER A 125 -7.03 -15.21 -4.79
N SER A 126 -7.94 -15.94 -5.44
CA SER A 126 -7.84 -16.33 -6.85
C SER A 126 -8.77 -15.50 -7.76
N GLN A 127 -9.50 -14.54 -7.19
CA GLN A 127 -10.47 -13.73 -7.91
C GLN A 127 -10.00 -12.29 -8.03
N ALA A 128 -10.24 -11.70 -9.20
CA ALA A 128 -10.15 -10.27 -9.38
C ALA A 128 -11.31 -9.56 -8.66
N PHE A 129 -11.07 -8.34 -8.19
CA PHE A 129 -12.10 -7.52 -7.56
C PHE A 129 -11.87 -6.04 -7.80
N GLU A 130 -12.96 -5.28 -7.76
CA GLU A 130 -12.91 -3.82 -7.83
C GLU A 130 -12.42 -3.23 -6.51
N VAL A 131 -11.66 -2.14 -6.62
CA VAL A 131 -11.22 -1.33 -5.49
C VAL A 131 -11.30 0.16 -5.87
N ALA A 132 -11.80 0.97 -4.94
CA ALA A 132 -11.72 2.42 -5.04
C ALA A 132 -10.32 2.87 -4.59
N ALA A 133 -9.37 2.90 -5.52
CA ALA A 133 -7.99 3.28 -5.26
C ALA A 133 -7.33 3.88 -6.51
N SER A 134 -6.25 4.61 -6.29
CA SER A 134 -5.26 4.91 -7.30
C SER A 134 -4.14 3.87 -7.28
N TYR A 135 -3.22 3.93 -8.24
CA TYR A 135 -2.07 3.02 -8.29
C TYR A 135 -0.79 3.75 -8.68
N GLY A 136 0.34 3.20 -8.26
CA GLY A 136 1.67 3.69 -8.61
C GLY A 136 2.63 2.54 -8.95
N THR A 137 3.64 2.82 -9.77
CA THR A 137 4.66 1.83 -10.14
C THR A 137 5.49 1.41 -8.93
N VAL A 138 5.80 0.12 -8.83
CA VAL A 138 6.76 -0.39 -7.85
C VAL A 138 8.20 -0.13 -8.33
N PRO A 139 9.12 0.37 -7.47
CA PRO A 139 10.52 0.58 -7.84
C PRO A 139 11.25 -0.69 -8.27
N THR A 140 12.16 -0.55 -9.23
CA THR A 140 13.00 -1.64 -9.74
C THR A 140 13.76 -2.35 -8.61
N GLY A 141 13.55 -3.65 -8.45
CA GLY A 141 14.23 -4.48 -7.45
C GLY A 141 13.33 -5.06 -6.36
N LEU A 142 12.11 -4.53 -6.19
CA LEU A 142 11.06 -5.21 -5.43
C LEU A 142 10.31 -6.14 -6.40
N ALA A 143 10.93 -7.28 -6.69
CA ALA A 143 10.32 -8.31 -7.53
C ALA A 143 9.22 -9.05 -6.75
N VAL A 144 8.02 -9.07 -7.30
CA VAL A 144 6.91 -9.97 -6.95
C VAL A 144 6.75 -11.03 -8.03
#